data_AF-A0A0Q7E7F5-F1
#
_entry.id   AF-A0A0Q7E7F5-F1
#
_cell.length_a   1.000
_cell.length_b   1.000
_cell.length_c   1.000
_cell.angle_alpha   90.00
_cell.angle_beta   90.00
_cell.angle_gamma   90.00
#
_symmetry.space_group_name_H-M   'P 1'
#
loop_
_entity.id
_entity.type
_entity.pdbx_description
1 polymer ?
#
loop_
_entity_poly.entity_id
_entity_poly.type
_entity_poly.pdbx_seq_one_letter_code
_entity_poly.pdbx_strand_id
1 'polypeptide(L)'
;MLKRTALLASIALVAALASASSAEAKVRLKPINCPVAKAAESFRITGAKGELEGVRSEYQWLAANRPGWKRTDQALITKGNKAYDLLTIVKGRKKQVICFDITAFFGKRDF
;
A
#
# COMPACT_ATOMS: atom_id res chain seq x y z
N MET A 1 45.74 0.69 -56.17
CA MET A 1 44.68 1.69 -56.00
C MET A 1 44.22 1.67 -54.54
N LEU A 2 44.62 2.67 -53.76
CA LEU A 2 44.38 2.76 -52.31
C LEU A 2 43.25 3.78 -52.08
N LYS A 3 42.10 3.36 -51.54
CA LYS A 3 40.99 4.27 -51.19
C LYS A 3 41.15 4.76 -49.75
N ARG A 4 41.21 6.09 -49.61
CA ARG A 4 41.15 6.84 -48.34
C ARG A 4 39.70 7.00 -47.91
N THR A 5 39.38 6.76 -46.63
CA THR A 5 38.24 7.35 -45.90
C THR A 5 38.48 7.11 -44.41
N ALA A 6 39.02 8.10 -43.67
CA ALA A 6 38.29 9.13 -42.92
C ALA A 6 37.72 8.61 -41.58
N LEU A 7 38.35 9.09 -40.50
CA LEU A 7 38.05 8.91 -39.10
C LEU A 7 36.73 9.64 -38.74
N LEU A 8 35.82 8.98 -38.01
CA LEU A 8 34.73 9.64 -37.29
C LEU A 8 34.65 9.06 -35.87
N ALA A 9 35.19 9.81 -34.90
CA ALA A 9 35.00 9.58 -33.48
C ALA A 9 33.56 9.96 -33.11
N SER A 10 32.76 8.99 -32.67
CA SER A 10 31.43 9.26 -32.13
C SER A 10 31.52 9.31 -30.61
N ILE A 11 31.50 10.52 -30.05
CA ILE A 11 31.31 10.76 -28.61
C ILE A 11 29.81 10.60 -28.34
N ALA A 12 29.39 9.44 -27.86
CA ALA A 12 28.04 9.25 -27.36
C ALA A 12 27.99 9.79 -25.91
N LEU A 13 27.47 11.01 -25.75
CA LEU A 13 27.10 11.58 -24.46
C LEU A 13 25.88 10.82 -23.92
N VAL A 14 26.12 9.83 -23.06
CA VAL A 14 25.04 9.13 -22.35
C VAL A 14 24.56 10.05 -21.24
N ALA A 15 23.41 10.69 -21.44
CA ALA A 15 22.69 11.42 -20.41
C ALA A 15 22.32 10.44 -19.28
N ALA A 16 23.03 10.54 -18.15
CA ALA A 16 22.64 9.85 -16.93
C ALA A 16 21.33 10.45 -16.43
N LEU A 17 20.20 9.84 -16.78
CA LEU A 17 18.94 10.03 -16.08
C LEU A 17 19.15 9.55 -14.64
N ALA A 18 19.47 10.47 -13.75
CA ALA A 18 19.44 10.25 -12.32
C ALA A 18 18.02 9.79 -11.97
N SER A 19 17.86 8.48 -11.75
CA SER A 19 16.64 7.92 -11.20
C SER A 19 16.55 8.46 -9.78
N ALA A 20 15.73 9.50 -9.59
CA ALA A 20 15.35 9.95 -8.26
C ALA A 20 14.63 8.77 -7.59
N SER A 21 15.38 7.97 -6.84
CA SER A 21 14.84 7.01 -5.91
C SER A 21 14.07 7.82 -4.88
N SER A 22 12.77 8.02 -5.13
CA SER A 22 11.85 8.36 -4.07
C SER A 22 11.91 7.18 -3.13
N ALA A 23 12.63 7.30 -2.02
CA ALA A 23 12.57 6.33 -0.96
C ALA A 23 11.11 6.27 -0.52
N GLU A 24 10.36 5.30 -1.05
CA GLU A 24 8.99 5.07 -0.66
C GLU A 24 9.02 4.76 0.84
N ALA A 25 8.41 5.63 1.63
CA ALA A 25 8.16 5.35 3.03
C ALA A 25 7.34 4.05 3.08
N LYS A 26 8.01 2.95 3.40
CA LYS A 26 7.39 1.63 3.33
C LYS A 26 6.24 1.56 4.34
N VAL A 27 5.02 1.34 3.84
CA VAL A 27 3.84 1.11 4.67
C VAL A 27 4.11 -0.05 5.64
N ARG A 28 3.78 0.13 6.92
CA ARG A 28 3.98 -0.86 7.98
C ARG A 28 2.68 -1.17 8.69
N LEU A 29 2.43 -2.46 8.92
CA LEU A 29 1.30 -2.96 9.69
C LEU A 29 1.81 -3.45 11.05
N LYS A 30 1.28 -2.88 12.13
CA LYS A 30 1.60 -3.30 13.51
C LYS A 30 0.35 -3.87 14.18
N PRO A 31 0.39 -5.06 14.78
CA PRO A 31 -0.76 -5.60 15.51
C PRO A 31 -1.23 -4.65 16.61
N ILE A 32 -2.55 -4.56 16.78
CA ILE A 32 -3.20 -3.77 17.84
C ILE A 32 -4.43 -4.51 18.37
N ASN A 33 -4.98 -4.05 19.50
CA ASN A 33 -6.36 -4.38 19.86
C ASN A 33 -7.31 -3.34 19.24
N CYS A 34 -8.26 -3.78 18.41
CA CYS A 34 -9.22 -2.89 17.77
C CYS A 34 -10.36 -2.50 18.74
N PRO A 35 -10.52 -1.23 19.11
CA PRO A 35 -11.46 -0.83 20.15
C PRO A 35 -12.91 -0.68 19.66
N VAL A 36 -13.19 -0.98 18.39
CA VAL A 36 -14.50 -0.79 17.74
C VAL A 36 -15.18 -2.10 17.34
N ALA A 37 -14.45 -3.21 17.28
CA ALA A 37 -15.01 -4.51 16.91
C ALA A 37 -14.19 -5.66 17.50
N LYS A 38 -14.84 -6.80 17.77
CA LYS A 38 -14.13 -8.07 17.94
C LYS A 38 -13.68 -8.57 16.57
N ALA A 39 -12.55 -8.07 16.11
CA ALA A 39 -11.95 -8.46 14.84
C ALA A 39 -11.11 -9.73 15.00
N ALA A 40 -11.05 -10.54 13.94
CA ALA A 40 -10.19 -11.71 13.89
C ALA A 40 -8.70 -11.31 13.85
N GLU A 41 -8.41 -10.17 13.24
CA GLU A 41 -7.09 -9.55 13.20
C GLU A 41 -7.24 -8.03 13.24
N SER A 42 -6.21 -7.34 13.70
CA SER A 42 -6.24 -5.89 13.84
C SER A 42 -4.86 -5.28 13.70
N PHE A 43 -4.73 -4.27 12.84
CA PHE A 43 -3.46 -3.63 12.55
C PHE A 43 -3.56 -2.12 12.57
N ARG A 44 -2.52 -1.45 13.05
CA ARG A 44 -2.27 -0.04 12.73
C ARG A 44 -1.42 0.06 11.49
N ILE A 45 -1.89 0.84 10.53
CA ILE A 45 -1.14 1.17 9.31
C ILE A 45 -0.40 2.48 9.53
N THR A 46 0.90 2.47 9.22
CA THR A 46 1.77 3.66 9.33
C THR A 46 2.66 3.77 8.11
N GLY A 47 3.11 4.98 7.79
CA GLY A 47 4.02 5.22 6.66
C GLY A 47 3.34 5.46 5.31
N ALA A 48 2.03 5.26 5.20
CA ALA A 48 1.27 5.66 4.02
C ALA A 48 1.23 7.19 3.88
N LYS A 49 1.42 7.69 2.66
CA LYS A 49 1.40 9.12 2.29
C LYS A 49 0.00 9.71 2.36
N GLY A 50 -1.02 8.90 2.06
CA GLY A 50 -2.42 9.22 2.32
C GLY A 50 -3.34 8.03 2.05
N GLU A 51 -4.60 8.31 1.72
CA GLU A 51 -5.67 7.31 1.65
C GLU A 51 -5.47 6.29 0.54
N LEU A 52 -4.98 6.68 -0.64
CA LEU A 52 -4.83 5.75 -1.76
C LEU A 52 -3.78 4.67 -1.45
N GLU A 53 -2.62 5.09 -0.92
CA GLU A 53 -1.58 4.17 -0.50
C GLU A 53 -1.99 3.34 0.72
N GLY A 54 -2.65 3.97 1.69
CA GLY A 54 -3.14 3.30 2.90
C GLY A 54 -4.12 2.17 2.58
N VAL A 55 -5.18 2.46 1.82
CA VAL A 55 -6.20 1.48 1.41
C VAL A 55 -5.60 0.37 0.54
N ARG A 56 -4.68 0.71 -0.36
CA ARG A 56 -3.97 -0.29 -1.17
C ARG A 56 -3.23 -1.31 -0.29
N SER A 57 -2.64 -0.86 0.81
CA SER A 57 -1.90 -1.74 1.73
C SER A 57 -2.80 -2.73 2.48
N GLU A 58 -4.05 -2.35 2.78
CA GLU A 58 -5.05 -3.24 3.38
C GLU A 58 -5.38 -4.41 2.44
N TYR A 59 -5.60 -4.08 1.16
CA TYR A 59 -5.97 -5.07 0.15
C TYR A 59 -4.79 -6.00 -0.17
N GLN A 60 -3.57 -5.45 -0.20
CA GLN A 60 -2.36 -6.25 -0.34
C GLN A 60 -2.20 -7.22 0.84
N TRP A 61 -2.44 -6.75 2.07
CA TRP A 61 -2.40 -7.62 3.24
C TRP A 61 -3.44 -8.74 3.15
N LEU A 62 -4.68 -8.44 2.77
CA LEU A 62 -5.73 -9.46 2.57
C LEU A 62 -5.34 -10.48 1.51
N ALA A 63 -4.85 -10.04 0.35
CA ALA A 63 -4.47 -10.93 -0.74
C ALA A 63 -3.36 -11.90 -0.31
N ALA A 64 -2.36 -11.41 0.42
CA ALA A 64 -1.24 -12.22 0.90
C ALA A 64 -1.63 -13.16 2.05
N ASN A 65 -2.44 -12.70 3.01
CA ASN A 65 -2.68 -13.40 4.28
C ASN A 65 -4.00 -14.17 4.32
N ARG A 66 -4.92 -13.91 3.38
CA ARG A 66 -6.23 -14.54 3.29
C ARG A 66 -6.53 -15.03 1.87
N PRO A 67 -5.67 -15.87 1.26
CA PRO A 67 -5.91 -16.40 -0.08
C PRO A 67 -7.21 -17.23 -0.15
N GLY A 68 -8.00 -16.95 -1.18
CA GLY A 68 -9.30 -17.57 -1.42
C GLY A 68 -10.43 -17.10 -0.50
N TRP A 69 -10.20 -16.09 0.35
CA TRP A 69 -11.28 -15.37 1.02
C TRP A 69 -11.78 -14.25 0.12
N LYS A 70 -13.08 -13.96 0.18
CA LYS A 70 -13.71 -12.88 -0.57
C LYS A 70 -14.12 -11.77 0.39
N ARG A 71 -13.75 -10.53 0.09
CA ARG A 71 -14.31 -9.37 0.79
C ARG A 71 -15.76 -9.18 0.38
N THR A 72 -16.64 -9.02 1.36
CA THR A 72 -18.09 -8.88 1.14
C THR A 72 -18.64 -7.56 1.64
N ASP A 73 -17.95 -6.90 2.56
CA ASP A 73 -18.40 -5.63 3.14
C ASP A 73 -17.20 -4.83 3.65
N GLN A 74 -17.36 -3.51 3.69
CA GLN A 74 -16.40 -2.54 4.21
C GLN A 74 -17.13 -1.44 4.97
N ALA A 75 -16.65 -1.12 6.18
CA ALA A 75 -17.21 -0.05 7.00
C ALA A 75 -16.11 0.86 7.56
N LEU A 76 -16.28 2.16 7.37
CA LEU A 76 -15.50 3.21 8.01
C LEU A 76 -16.13 3.55 9.36
N ILE A 77 -15.36 3.39 10.44
CA ILE A 77 -15.80 3.71 11.81
C ILE A 77 -14.88 4.75 12.42
N THR A 78 -15.45 5.81 12.98
CA THR A 78 -14.72 6.78 13.78
C THR A 78 -15.02 6.57 15.27
N LYS A 79 -13.97 6.64 16.10
CA LYS A 79 -14.11 6.58 17.57
C LYS A 79 -13.12 7.54 18.21
N GLY A 80 -13.63 8.63 18.76
CA GLY A 80 -12.80 9.75 19.22
C GLY A 80 -12.06 10.36 18.03
N ASN A 81 -10.74 10.56 18.19
CA ASN A 81 -9.86 11.11 17.15
C ASN A 81 -9.28 10.04 16.21
N LYS A 82 -9.84 8.83 16.19
CA LYS A 82 -9.33 7.71 15.41
C LYS A 82 -10.32 7.28 14.35
N ALA A 83 -9.78 6.85 13.21
CA ALA A 83 -10.52 6.28 12.10
C ALA A 83 -10.06 4.84 11.88
N TYR A 84 -11.03 3.97 11.64
CA TYR A 84 -10.83 2.54 11.42
C TYR A 84 -11.56 2.11 10.16
N ASP A 85 -10.91 1.28 9.34
CA ASP A 85 -11.57 0.56 8.27
C ASP A 85 -11.77 -0.91 8.68
N LEU A 86 -13.01 -1.38 8.57
CA LEU A 86 -13.39 -2.74 8.92
C LEU A 86 -13.73 -3.51 7.64
N LEU A 87 -12.91 -4.50 7.31
CA LEU A 87 -13.12 -5.36 6.15
C LEU A 87 -13.71 -6.69 6.57
N THR A 88 -14.93 -6.95 6.12
CA THR A 88 -15.57 -8.26 6.29
C THR A 88 -15.20 -9.17 5.13
N ILE A 89 -14.67 -10.35 5.46
CA ILE A 89 -14.30 -11.38 4.49
C ILE A 89 -15.00 -12.71 4.78
N VAL A 90 -15.26 -13.49 3.74
CA VAL A 90 -15.89 -14.81 3.82
C VAL A 90 -15.13 -15.88 3.04
N LYS A 91 -15.21 -17.13 3.50
CA LYS A 91 -14.73 -18.33 2.79
C LYS A 91 -15.64 -19.50 3.14
N GLY A 92 -16.50 -19.89 2.20
CA GLY A 92 -17.60 -20.82 2.48
C GLY A 92 -18.53 -20.24 3.54
N ARG A 93 -18.79 -21.00 4.60
CA ARG A 93 -19.63 -20.55 5.74
C ARG A 93 -18.87 -19.72 6.79
N LYS A 94 -17.54 -19.57 6.65
CA LYS A 94 -16.73 -18.80 7.61
C LYS A 94 -16.78 -17.31 7.28
N LYS A 95 -16.93 -16.47 8.31
CA LYS A 95 -16.90 -15.01 8.23
C LYS A 95 -15.84 -14.47 9.19
N GLN A 96 -15.09 -13.46 8.76
CA GLN A 96 -14.11 -12.75 9.59
C GLN A 96 -14.24 -11.25 9.37
N VAL A 97 -13.95 -10.47 10.40
CA VAL A 97 -13.76 -9.02 10.30
C VAL A 97 -12.30 -8.73 10.56
N ILE A 98 -11.67 -7.94 9.69
CA ILE A 98 -10.30 -7.45 9.84
C ILE A 98 -10.39 -5.95 10.10
N CYS A 99 -9.69 -5.46 11.12
CA CYS A 99 -9.71 -4.05 11.50
C CYS A 99 -8.38 -3.37 11.18
N PHE A 100 -8.43 -2.23 10.51
CA PHE A 100 -7.27 -1.40 10.23
C PHE A 100 -7.44 -0.04 10.90
N ASP A 101 -6.52 0.35 11.80
CA ASP A 101 -6.39 1.71 12.31
C ASP A 101 -5.68 2.54 11.22
N ILE A 102 -6.49 3.34 10.52
CA ILE A 102 -6.13 4.17 9.37
C ILE A 102 -5.87 5.63 9.76
N THR A 103 -5.92 5.93 11.06
CA THR A 103 -5.82 7.30 11.61
C THR A 103 -4.63 8.07 11.08
N ALA A 104 -3.51 7.40 10.79
CA ALA A 104 -2.28 8.05 10.33
C ALA A 104 -2.42 8.72 8.95
N PHE A 105 -3.38 8.29 8.13
CA PHE A 105 -3.52 8.74 6.75
C PHE A 105 -4.94 9.15 6.35
N PHE A 106 -5.95 8.86 7.17
CA PHE A 106 -7.34 9.19 6.90
C PHE A 106 -7.53 10.70 6.63
N GLY A 107 -8.22 11.04 5.54
CA GLY A 107 -8.42 12.40 5.05
C GLY A 107 -7.20 13.06 4.37
N LYS A 108 -6.08 12.36 4.22
CA LYS A 108 -4.90 12.85 3.48
C LYS A 108 -4.97 12.45 2.01
N ARG A 109 -4.45 13.33 1.16
CA ARG A 109 -4.37 13.14 -0.29
C ARG A 109 -2.93 12.82 -0.71
N ASP A 110 -2.79 11.98 -1.74
CA ASP A 110 -1.53 11.34 -2.13
C ASP A 110 -0.95 11.93 -3.43
N PHE A 111 -1.30 13.18 -3.78
CA PHE A 111 -0.94 13.84 -5.04
C PHE A 111 0.00 15.02 -4.87
#